data_AF-A0A7W0TMC6-F1
#
_entry.id   AF-A0A7W0TMC6-F1
#
_cell.length_a   1.000
_cell.length_b   1.000
_cell.length_c   1.000
_cell.angle_alpha   90.00
_cell.angle_beta   90.00
_cell.angle_gamma   90.00
#
_symmetry.space_group_name_H-M   'P 1'
#
loop_
_entity.id
_entity.type
_entity.pdbx_description
1 polymer ?
#
loop_
_entity_poly.entity_id
_entity_poly.type
_entity_poly.pdbx_seq_one_letter_code
_entity_poly.pdbx_strand_id
1 'polypeptide(L)'
;MTTRVLAAETTNFLLPNATFFVEFALFLIVLFVLYRYVVPPLSRALDERQDMVRKQVQDKELAARTLQEARERYESELADARAEAASIRDEARADAARVRTDLREQADREVERIQRQGAEQLAAHRAQTLTQLRTELDGLSTRLAERVIGQSLSDDRRRRATVDRFLAELEHTPAGRGED
;
A
#
# COMPACT_ATOMS: atom_id res chain seq x y z
N MET A 1 55.64 -102.76 -70.98
CA MET A 1 54.27 -102.26 -71.23
C MET A 1 54.15 -100.90 -70.56
N THR A 2 54.39 -99.84 -71.33
CA THR A 2 53.38 -98.83 -71.70
C THR A 2 52.99 -97.91 -70.54
N THR A 3 53.70 -96.80 -70.34
CA THR A 3 53.40 -95.45 -70.87
C THR A 3 52.18 -94.80 -70.21
N ARG A 4 52.41 -93.80 -69.36
CA ARG A 4 51.88 -92.44 -69.50
C ARG A 4 52.50 -91.52 -68.43
N VAL A 5 53.51 -90.77 -68.88
CA VAL A 5 53.90 -89.50 -68.27
C VAL A 5 52.76 -88.53 -68.55
N LEU A 6 51.96 -88.20 -67.53
CA LEU A 6 51.08 -87.05 -67.57
C LEU A 6 51.96 -85.84 -67.29
N ALA A 7 52.14 -85.04 -68.34
CA ALA A 7 52.80 -83.75 -68.28
C ALA A 7 52.17 -82.90 -67.17
N ALA A 8 53.00 -82.44 -66.25
CA ALA A 8 52.64 -81.33 -65.40
C ALA A 8 52.42 -80.12 -66.32
N GLU A 9 51.16 -79.69 -66.47
CA GLU A 9 50.89 -78.35 -66.98
C GLU A 9 51.49 -77.38 -65.98
N THR A 10 52.62 -76.79 -66.34
CA THR A 10 53.18 -75.61 -65.68
C THR A 10 52.32 -74.42 -66.07
N THR A 11 51.09 -74.34 -65.56
CA THR A 11 50.36 -73.07 -65.48
C THR A 11 51.09 -72.27 -64.40
N ASN A 12 52.07 -71.49 -64.85
CA ASN A 12 52.85 -70.60 -64.02
C ASN A 12 51.92 -69.80 -63.10
N PHE A 13 52.02 -70.02 -61.79
CA PHE A 13 51.28 -69.25 -60.78
C PHE A 13 51.71 -67.77 -60.75
N LEU A 14 52.93 -67.48 -61.25
CA LEU A 14 53.51 -66.14 -61.34
C LEU A 14 53.24 -65.43 -62.67
N LEU A 15 52.63 -66.11 -63.67
CA LEU A 15 52.15 -65.47 -64.89
C LEU A 15 50.63 -65.29 -64.77
N PRO A 16 50.09 -64.10 -65.07
CA PRO A 16 48.67 -63.83 -64.92
C PRO A 16 47.88 -64.73 -65.89
N ASN A 17 47.24 -65.77 -65.34
CA ASN A 17 46.33 -66.63 -66.07
C ASN A 17 44.99 -65.92 -66.27
N ALA A 18 44.20 -66.31 -67.28
CA ALA A 18 42.90 -65.69 -67.59
C ALA A 18 41.94 -65.62 -66.38
N THR A 19 42.08 -66.55 -65.43
CA THR A 19 41.34 -66.57 -64.16
C THR A 19 41.61 -65.36 -63.27
N PHE A 20 42.86 -64.88 -63.21
CA PHE A 20 43.23 -63.68 -62.44
C PHE A 20 42.50 -62.43 -62.93
N PHE A 21 42.36 -62.26 -64.26
CA PHE A 21 41.63 -61.14 -64.84
C PHE A 21 40.12 -61.22 -64.55
N VAL A 22 39.54 -62.43 -64.54
CA VAL A 22 38.13 -62.63 -64.20
C VAL A 22 37.87 -62.36 -62.71
N GLU A 23 38.73 -62.85 -61.82
CA GLU A 23 38.67 -62.58 -60.37
C GLU A 23 38.85 -61.08 -60.07
N PHE A 24 39.78 -60.43 -60.76
CA PHE A 24 40.00 -58.98 -60.63
C PHE A 24 38.79 -58.17 -61.12
N ALA A 25 38.20 -58.56 -62.26
CA ALA A 25 36.97 -57.93 -62.74
C ALA A 25 35.80 -58.11 -61.75
N LEU A 26 35.64 -59.30 -61.17
CA LEU A 26 34.63 -59.55 -60.14
C LEU A 26 34.88 -58.72 -58.88
N PHE A 27 36.14 -58.62 -58.43
CA PHE A 27 36.53 -57.76 -57.31
C PHE A 27 36.18 -56.30 -57.58
N LEU A 28 36.47 -55.78 -58.78
CA LEU A 28 36.12 -54.41 -59.16
C LEU A 28 34.60 -54.19 -59.21
N ILE A 29 33.83 -55.17 -59.69
CA ILE A 29 32.37 -55.08 -59.68
C ILE A 29 31.84 -55.00 -58.23
N VAL A 30 32.33 -55.87 -57.33
CA VAL A 30 31.94 -55.84 -55.91
C VAL A 30 32.37 -54.53 -55.26
N LEU A 31 33.59 -54.06 -55.52
CA LEU A 31 34.10 -52.78 -55.01
C LEU A 31 33.24 -51.60 -55.50
N PHE A 32 32.83 -51.61 -56.77
CA PHE A 32 31.95 -50.61 -57.34
C PHE A 32 30.57 -50.61 -56.66
N VAL A 33 30.00 -51.80 -56.41
CA VAL A 33 28.73 -51.94 -55.67
C VAL A 33 28.87 -51.41 -54.24
N LEU A 34 29.93 -51.76 -53.51
CA LEU A 34 30.16 -51.25 -52.16
C LEU A 34 30.34 -49.73 -52.14
N TYR A 35 31.15 -49.18 -53.06
CA TYR A 35 31.34 -47.75 -53.20
C TYR A 35 30.03 -47.02 -53.52
N ARG A 36 29.21 -47.58 -54.41
CA ARG A 36 27.98 -46.92 -54.87
C ARG A 36 26.79 -47.08 -53.93
N TYR A 37 26.71 -48.18 -53.16
CA TYR A 37 25.55 -48.51 -52.33
C TYR A 37 25.81 -48.44 -50.83
N VAL A 38 27.03 -48.74 -50.34
CA VAL A 38 27.33 -48.80 -48.89
C VAL A 38 27.97 -47.52 -48.37
N VAL A 39 28.86 -46.89 -49.15
CA VAL A 39 29.52 -45.64 -48.74
C VAL A 39 28.53 -44.47 -48.55
N PRO A 40 27.54 -44.23 -49.45
CA PRO A 40 26.62 -43.12 -49.29
C PRO A 40 25.75 -43.16 -48.01
N PRO A 41 25.11 -44.27 -47.62
CA PRO A 41 24.33 -44.31 -46.38
C PRO A 41 25.21 -44.21 -45.13
N LEU A 42 26.45 -44.73 -45.16
CA LEU A 42 27.38 -44.61 -44.04
C LEU A 42 27.84 -43.16 -43.83
N SER A 43 28.20 -42.46 -44.91
CA SER A 43 28.55 -41.04 -44.84
C SER A 43 27.39 -40.21 -44.30
N ARG A 44 26.18 -40.43 -44.83
CA ARG A 44 24.97 -39.73 -44.36
C ARG A 44 24.72 -39.94 -42.87
N ALA A 45 24.87 -41.16 -42.36
CA ALA A 45 24.68 -41.44 -40.94
C ALA A 45 25.74 -40.76 -40.06
N LEU A 46 26.98 -40.63 -40.55
CA LEU A 46 28.03 -39.90 -39.84
C LEU A 46 27.79 -38.39 -39.86
N ASP A 47 27.38 -37.84 -41.00
CA ASP A 47 27.06 -36.41 -41.15
C ASP A 47 25.86 -36.04 -40.27
N GLU A 48 24.80 -36.86 -40.25
CA GLU A 48 23.63 -36.66 -39.40
C GLU A 48 23.99 -36.69 -37.90
N ARG A 49 24.86 -37.62 -37.48
CA ARG A 49 25.36 -37.66 -36.10
C ARG A 49 26.17 -36.41 -35.76
N GLN A 50 27.04 -35.95 -36.66
CA GLN A 50 27.82 -34.73 -36.44
C GLN A 50 26.90 -33.51 -36.34
N ASP A 51 25.90 -33.39 -37.21
CA ASP A 51 24.93 -32.31 -37.18
C ASP A 51 24.07 -32.33 -35.92
N MET A 52 23.63 -33.51 -35.48
CA MET A 52 22.91 -33.67 -34.23
C MET A 52 23.76 -33.21 -33.04
N VAL A 53 25.03 -33.61 -32.97
CA VAL A 53 25.94 -33.17 -31.90
C VAL A 53 26.16 -31.67 -31.94
N ARG A 54 26.41 -31.10 -33.14
CA ARG A 54 26.56 -29.65 -33.32
C ARG A 54 25.33 -28.90 -32.83
N LYS A 55 24.13 -29.33 -33.24
CA LYS A 55 22.86 -28.73 -32.79
C LYS A 55 22.68 -28.85 -31.27
N GLN A 56 22.93 -30.02 -30.69
CA GLN A 56 22.81 -30.22 -29.25
C GLN A 56 23.77 -29.32 -28.44
N VAL A 57 24.99 -29.10 -28.93
CA VAL A 57 25.94 -28.17 -28.29
C VAL A 57 25.43 -26.74 -28.42
N GLN A 58 25.01 -26.32 -29.60
CA GLN A 58 24.46 -24.99 -29.84
C GLN A 58 23.21 -24.72 -28.99
N ASP A 59 22.28 -25.67 -28.91
CA ASP A 59 21.06 -25.56 -28.12
C ASP A 59 21.37 -25.45 -26.63
N LYS A 60 22.36 -26.20 -26.14
CA LYS A 60 22.82 -26.10 -24.74
C LYS A 60 23.42 -24.73 -24.45
N GLU A 61 24.24 -24.20 -25.35
CA GLU A 61 24.82 -22.86 -25.19
C GLU A 61 23.73 -21.77 -25.21
N LEU A 62 22.78 -21.86 -26.13
CA LEU A 62 21.64 -20.93 -26.20
C LEU A 62 20.77 -21.01 -24.95
N ALA A 63 20.47 -22.22 -24.48
CA ALA A 63 19.70 -22.43 -23.24
C ALA A 63 20.45 -21.87 -22.02
N ALA A 64 21.76 -22.07 -21.93
CA ALA A 64 22.58 -21.53 -20.85
C ALA A 64 22.61 -20.00 -20.86
N ARG A 65 22.78 -19.38 -22.04
CA ARG A 65 22.73 -17.91 -22.19
C ARG A 65 21.36 -17.35 -21.82
N THR A 66 20.29 -17.94 -22.34
CA THR A 66 18.91 -17.51 -22.04
C THR A 66 18.61 -17.63 -20.55
N LEU A 67 19.06 -18.71 -19.91
CA LEU A 67 18.90 -18.90 -18.47
C LEU A 67 19.67 -17.84 -17.68
N GLN A 68 20.90 -17.52 -18.09
CA GLN A 68 21.69 -16.48 -17.44
C GLN A 68 21.01 -15.11 -17.58
N GLU A 69 20.60 -14.73 -18.79
CA GLU A 69 19.88 -13.48 -19.03
C GLU A 69 18.58 -13.40 -18.24
N ALA A 70 17.82 -14.50 -18.17
CA ALA A 70 16.59 -14.56 -17.38
C ALA A 70 16.86 -14.41 -15.88
N ARG A 71 17.95 -14.99 -15.37
CA ARG A 71 18.37 -14.83 -13.96
C ARG A 71 18.78 -13.40 -13.66
N GLU A 72 19.59 -12.78 -14.52
CA GLU A 72 20.02 -11.39 -14.36
C GLU A 72 18.82 -10.43 -14.36
N ARG A 73 17.87 -10.62 -15.28
CA ARG A 73 16.60 -9.85 -15.30
C ARG A 73 15.80 -10.06 -14.03
N TYR A 74 15.64 -11.31 -13.60
CA TYR A 74 14.90 -11.64 -12.37
C TYR A 74 15.53 -10.99 -11.12
N GLU A 75 16.86 -11.04 -11.01
CA GLU A 75 17.59 -10.42 -9.90
C GLU A 75 17.46 -8.89 -9.93
N SER A 76 17.53 -8.27 -11.12
CA SER A 76 17.30 -6.84 -11.30
C SER A 76 15.87 -6.45 -10.89
N GLU A 77 14.86 -7.14 -11.42
CA GLU A 77 13.45 -6.88 -11.09
C GLU A 77 13.18 -7.06 -9.59
N LEU A 78 13.81 -8.06 -8.95
CA LEU A 78 13.69 -8.26 -7.51
C LEU A 78 14.36 -7.13 -6.70
N ALA A 79 15.50 -6.62 -7.17
CA ALA A 79 16.17 -5.48 -6.55
C ALA A 79 15.32 -4.21 -6.68
N ASP A 80 14.80 -3.94 -7.87
CA ASP A 80 13.93 -2.79 -8.16
C ASP A 80 12.65 -2.86 -7.33
N ALA A 81 11.97 -4.01 -7.29
CA ALA A 81 10.78 -4.21 -6.46
C ALA A 81 11.06 -3.99 -4.96
N ARG A 82 12.23 -4.39 -4.48
CA ARG A 82 12.64 -4.14 -3.08
C ARG A 82 12.92 -2.66 -2.81
N ALA A 83 13.53 -1.96 -3.76
CA ALA A 83 13.78 -0.53 -3.67
C ALA A 83 12.48 0.26 -3.71
N GLU A 84 11.56 -0.07 -4.61
CA GLU A 84 10.23 0.54 -4.70
C GLU A 84 9.43 0.29 -3.41
N ALA A 85 9.41 -0.94 -2.91
CA ALA A 85 8.76 -1.26 -1.64
C ALA A 85 9.38 -0.51 -0.45
N ALA A 86 10.68 -0.20 -0.48
CA ALA A 86 11.31 0.64 0.52
C ALA A 86 10.87 2.10 0.39
N SER A 87 10.84 2.65 -0.82
CA SER A 87 10.34 4.01 -1.09
C SER A 87 8.91 4.19 -0.62
N ILE A 88 8.01 3.26 -0.98
CA ILE A 88 6.61 3.28 -0.56
C ILE A 88 6.48 3.29 0.97
N ARG A 89 7.29 2.48 1.68
CA ARG A 89 7.27 2.46 3.15
C ARG A 89 7.76 3.78 3.75
N ASP A 90 8.78 4.38 3.17
CA ASP A 90 9.34 5.63 3.68
C ASP A 90 8.42 6.83 3.38
N GLU A 91 7.78 6.86 2.21
CA GLU A 91 6.72 7.80 1.87
C GLU A 91 5.53 7.65 2.83
N ALA A 92 5.05 6.42 3.07
CA ALA A 92 3.96 6.17 4.01
C ALA A 92 4.31 6.62 5.45
N ARG A 93 5.56 6.45 5.88
CA ARG A 93 6.04 6.95 7.18
C ARG A 93 6.07 8.47 7.24
N ALA A 94 6.53 9.13 6.18
CA ALA A 94 6.57 10.58 6.08
C ALA A 94 5.15 11.17 6.10
N ASP A 95 4.23 10.57 5.34
CA ASP A 95 2.83 10.99 5.29
C ASP A 95 2.12 10.72 6.62
N ALA A 96 2.34 9.57 7.25
CA ALA A 96 1.81 9.31 8.58
C ALA A 96 2.32 10.34 9.62
N ALA A 97 3.58 10.77 9.51
CA ALA A 97 4.12 11.81 10.38
C ALA A 97 3.47 13.17 10.13
N ARG A 98 3.25 13.55 8.86
CA ARG A 98 2.53 14.78 8.47
C ARG A 98 1.09 14.77 8.99
N VAL A 99 0.34 13.71 8.70
CA VAL A 99 -1.05 13.54 9.15
C VAL A 99 -1.15 13.62 10.67
N ARG A 100 -0.21 13.02 11.41
CA ARG A 100 -0.18 13.11 12.87
C ARG A 100 0.06 14.54 13.35
N THR A 101 0.93 15.30 12.70
CA THR A 101 1.15 16.71 13.03
C THR A 101 -0.09 17.55 12.73
N ASP A 102 -0.68 17.38 11.55
CA ASP A 102 -1.89 18.11 11.13
C ASP A 102 -3.06 17.84 12.08
N LEU A 103 -3.27 16.57 12.46
CA LEU A 103 -4.30 16.18 13.42
C LEU A 103 -4.07 16.79 14.81
N ARG A 104 -2.80 16.88 15.26
CA ARG A 104 -2.48 17.54 16.53
C ARG A 104 -2.79 19.04 16.47
N GLU A 105 -2.37 19.72 15.40
CA GLU A 105 -2.67 21.15 15.23
C GLU A 105 -4.17 21.42 15.10
N GLN A 106 -4.92 20.54 14.44
CA GLN A 106 -6.37 20.62 14.39
C GLN A 106 -6.99 20.40 15.78
N ALA A 107 -6.53 19.40 16.53
CA ALA A 107 -6.99 19.14 17.89
C ALA A 107 -6.70 20.32 18.82
N ASP A 108 -5.51 20.92 18.75
CA ASP A 108 -5.15 22.08 19.58
C ASP A 108 -6.04 23.29 19.27
N ARG A 109 -6.28 23.56 17.98
CA ARG A 109 -7.21 24.63 17.54
C ARG A 109 -8.64 24.36 18.03
N GLU A 110 -9.08 23.12 17.99
CA GLU A 110 -10.41 22.73 18.42
C GLU A 110 -10.56 22.84 19.95
N VAL A 111 -9.53 22.45 20.70
CA VAL A 111 -9.48 22.63 22.17
C VAL A 111 -9.56 24.11 22.52
N GLU A 112 -8.78 24.97 21.86
CA GLU A 112 -8.83 26.42 22.09
C GLU A 112 -10.22 26.99 21.78
N ARG A 113 -10.83 26.55 20.67
CA ARG A 113 -12.19 26.94 20.27
C ARG A 113 -13.21 26.55 21.34
N ILE A 114 -13.15 25.32 21.83
CA ILE A 114 -14.04 24.81 22.88
C ILE A 114 -13.83 25.58 24.20
N GLN A 115 -12.58 25.86 24.58
CA GLN A 115 -12.29 26.63 25.80
C GLN A 115 -12.84 28.06 25.73
N ARG A 116 -12.66 28.74 24.59
CA ARG A 116 -13.23 30.09 24.39
C ARG A 116 -14.76 30.07 24.48
N GLN A 117 -15.41 29.16 23.76
CA GLN A 117 -16.86 29.02 23.82
C GLN A 117 -17.35 28.66 25.23
N GLY A 118 -16.65 27.77 25.93
CA GLY A 118 -16.96 27.41 27.31
C GLY A 118 -16.84 28.59 28.27
N ALA A 119 -15.81 29.42 28.10
CA ALA A 119 -15.63 30.64 28.89
C ALA A 119 -16.74 31.67 28.64
N GLU A 120 -17.13 31.86 27.37
CA GLU A 120 -18.25 32.73 26.99
C GLU A 120 -19.59 32.23 27.56
N GLN A 121 -19.87 30.93 27.43
CA GLN A 121 -21.07 30.31 28.00
C GLN A 121 -21.09 30.43 29.53
N LEU A 122 -19.95 30.20 30.19
CA LEU A 122 -19.85 30.33 31.64
C LEU A 122 -20.07 31.77 32.10
N ALA A 123 -19.55 32.76 31.36
CA ALA A 123 -19.80 34.17 31.64
C ALA A 123 -21.29 34.52 31.47
N ALA A 124 -21.92 34.04 30.40
CA ALA A 124 -23.35 34.22 30.17
C ALA A 124 -24.21 33.58 31.28
N HIS A 125 -23.89 32.34 31.68
CA HIS A 125 -24.56 31.66 32.78
C HIS A 125 -24.42 32.41 34.10
N ARG A 126 -23.22 32.92 34.44
CA ARG A 126 -23.02 33.74 35.65
C ARG A 126 -23.88 35.00 35.64
N ALA A 127 -23.93 35.71 34.52
CA ALA A 127 -24.76 36.92 34.40
C ALA A 127 -26.26 36.60 34.55
N GLN A 128 -26.72 35.49 33.96
CA GLN A 128 -28.10 35.03 34.08
C GLN A 128 -28.44 34.64 35.54
N THR A 129 -27.58 33.85 36.19
CA THR A 129 -27.76 33.44 37.59
C THR A 129 -27.77 34.64 38.53
N LEU A 130 -26.89 35.62 38.35
CA LEU A 130 -26.89 36.85 39.17
C LEU A 130 -28.19 37.65 39.01
N THR A 131 -28.71 37.73 37.79
CA THR A 131 -30.01 38.39 37.52
C THR A 131 -31.15 37.63 38.21
N GLN A 132 -31.18 36.30 38.13
CA GLN A 132 -32.18 35.47 38.81
C GLN A 132 -32.11 35.64 40.34
N LEU A 133 -30.91 35.56 40.91
CA LEU A 133 -30.69 35.75 42.35
C LEU A 133 -31.15 37.13 42.82
N ARG A 134 -30.90 38.19 42.05
CA ARG A 134 -31.43 39.54 42.36
C ARG A 134 -32.95 39.56 42.40
N THR A 135 -33.62 39.04 41.37
CA THR A 135 -35.08 38.99 41.33
C THR A 135 -35.67 38.18 42.50
N GLU A 136 -35.05 37.05 42.87
CA GLU A 136 -35.47 36.26 44.03
C GLU A 136 -35.27 37.01 45.36
N LEU A 137 -34.15 37.70 45.51
CA LEU A 137 -33.85 38.53 46.68
C LEU A 137 -34.80 39.74 46.79
N ASP A 138 -35.15 40.38 45.69
CA ASP A 138 -36.12 41.49 45.66
C ASP A 138 -37.50 41.00 46.12
N GLY A 139 -37.93 39.83 45.63
CA GLY A 139 -39.17 39.19 46.05
C GLY A 139 -39.16 38.73 47.52
N LEU A 140 -38.03 38.24 48.04
CA LEU A 140 -37.88 37.91 49.46
C LEU A 140 -37.87 39.16 50.35
N SER A 141 -37.20 40.22 49.92
CA SER A 141 -37.10 41.50 50.64
C SER A 141 -38.46 42.18 50.74
N THR A 142 -39.22 42.17 49.65
CA THR A 142 -40.60 42.71 49.62
C THR A 142 -41.51 41.93 50.57
N ARG A 143 -41.48 40.59 50.53
CA ARG A 143 -42.24 39.74 51.47
C ARG A 143 -41.85 39.96 52.93
N LEU A 144 -40.57 40.18 53.21
CA LEU A 144 -40.08 40.51 54.56
C LEU A 144 -40.61 41.88 54.99
N ALA A 145 -40.54 42.89 54.12
CA ALA A 145 -41.06 44.23 54.39
C ALA A 145 -42.58 44.20 54.66
N GLU A 146 -43.35 43.50 53.83
CA GLU A 146 -44.80 43.27 54.04
C GLU A 146 -45.08 42.63 55.39
N ARG A 147 -44.30 41.63 55.79
CA ARG A 147 -44.48 40.96 57.09
C ARG A 147 -44.11 41.86 58.27
N VAL A 148 -43.03 42.63 58.19
CA VAL A 148 -42.62 43.57 59.25
C VAL A 148 -43.62 44.72 59.39
N ILE A 149 -44.06 45.32 58.28
CA ILE A 149 -45.08 46.37 58.26
C ILE A 149 -46.43 45.82 58.75
N GLY A 150 -46.84 44.63 58.29
CA GLY A 150 -48.05 43.96 58.76
C GLY A 150 -48.04 43.74 60.27
N GLN A 151 -46.89 43.31 60.84
CA GLN A 151 -46.73 43.20 62.29
C GLN A 151 -46.75 44.58 62.99
N SER A 152 -46.10 45.61 62.46
CA SER A 152 -46.10 46.94 63.09
C SER A 152 -47.47 47.62 63.04
N LEU A 153 -48.24 47.39 61.99
CA LEU A 153 -49.62 47.89 61.85
C LEU A 153 -50.59 47.10 62.71
N SER A 154 -50.34 45.82 63.01
CA SER A 154 -51.20 45.06 63.93
C SER A 154 -51.21 45.63 65.36
N ASP A 155 -50.20 46.42 65.73
CA ASP A 155 -50.12 47.15 67.00
C ASP A 155 -50.87 48.50 66.92
N ASP A 156 -52.02 48.57 67.59
CA ASP A 156 -52.98 49.69 67.54
C ASP A 156 -52.36 51.05 67.92
N ARG A 157 -51.34 51.06 68.79
CA ARG A 157 -50.61 52.29 69.17
C ARG A 157 -49.68 52.78 68.07
N ARG A 158 -48.97 51.88 67.41
CA ARG A 158 -48.06 52.23 66.30
C ARG A 158 -48.82 52.69 65.06
N ARG A 159 -49.98 52.08 64.79
CA ARG A 159 -50.86 52.48 63.68
C ARG A 159 -51.31 53.94 63.81
N ARG A 160 -51.81 54.34 65.00
CA ARG A 160 -52.25 55.72 65.27
C ARG A 160 -51.11 56.73 65.16
N ALA A 161 -49.95 56.42 65.75
CA ALA A 161 -48.77 57.29 65.68
C ALA A 161 -48.27 57.55 64.25
N THR A 162 -48.41 56.58 63.34
CA THR A 162 -48.08 56.76 61.91
C THR A 162 -49.10 57.67 61.20
N VAL A 163 -50.39 57.53 61.51
CA VAL A 163 -51.46 58.38 60.95
C VAL A 163 -51.28 59.83 61.42
N ASP A 164 -51.04 60.06 62.71
CA ASP A 164 -50.83 61.40 63.27
C ASP A 164 -49.63 62.09 62.65
N ARG A 165 -48.54 61.35 62.38
CA ARG A 165 -47.34 61.88 61.70
C ARG A 165 -47.62 62.26 60.24
N PHE A 166 -48.37 61.44 59.51
CA PHE A 166 -48.75 61.75 58.13
C PHE A 166 -49.67 62.97 58.05
N LEU A 167 -50.63 63.10 58.98
CA LEU A 167 -51.49 64.28 59.08
C LEU A 167 -50.68 65.55 59.40
N ALA A 168 -49.71 65.46 60.31
CA ALA A 168 -48.81 66.57 60.61
C ALA A 168 -47.92 66.97 59.40
N GLU A 169 -47.50 66.02 58.56
CA GLU A 169 -46.71 66.32 57.35
C GLU A 169 -47.55 66.95 56.22
N LEU A 170 -48.84 66.60 56.13
CA LEU A 170 -49.81 67.27 55.25
C LEU A 170 -50.12 68.70 55.72
N GLU A 171 -50.21 68.92 57.04
CA GLU A 171 -50.34 70.27 57.60
C GLU A 171 -49.08 71.13 57.36
N HIS A 172 -47.92 70.51 57.17
CA HIS A 172 -46.66 71.20 56.88
C HIS A 172 -46.28 71.26 55.38
N THR A 173 -47.01 70.61 54.48
CA THR A 173 -46.84 70.76 53.02
C THR A 173 -47.79 71.85 52.51
N PRO A 174 -47.32 73.09 52.26
CA PRO A 174 -48.19 74.17 51.84
C PRO A 174 -48.81 73.86 50.48
N ALA A 175 -50.14 73.92 50.40
CA ALA A 175 -50.86 73.98 49.13
C ALA A 175 -50.35 75.19 48.33
N GLY A 176 -49.55 74.95 47.29
CA GLY A 176 -48.90 76.06 46.59
C GLY A 176 -48.17 75.67 45.31
N ARG A 177 -48.93 75.29 44.28
CA ARG A 177 -48.85 75.87 42.91
C ARG A 177 -49.89 75.19 41.99
N GLY A 178 -51.10 75.72 42.02
CA GLY A 178 -51.84 75.91 40.78
C GLY A 178 -51.65 77.39 40.42
N GLU A 179 -50.93 77.66 39.34
CA GLU A 179 -51.00 78.88 38.54
C GLU A 179 -50.34 78.55 37.18
N ASP A 180 -51.19 78.64 36.14
CA ASP A 180 -51.02 78.48 34.68
C ASP A 180 -50.76 77.10 34.04
#